data_AF-A0A7X0AZK7-F1
#
_entry.id   AF-A0A7X0AZK7-F1
#
_cell.length_a   1.000
_cell.length_b   1.000
_cell.length_c   1.000
_cell.angle_alpha   90.00
_cell.angle_beta   90.00
_cell.angle_gamma   90.00
#
_symmetry.space_group_name_H-M   'P 1'
#
loop_
_entity.id
_entity.type
_entity.pdbx_description
1 polymer ?
#
loop_
_entity_poly.entity_id
_entity_poly.type
_entity_poly.pdbx_seq_one_letter_code
_entity_poly.pdbx_strand_id
1 'polypeptide(L)'
;MQLPVIWTETLHRLHDKGVAAVIAGGCLRDLDNGRPIKDIDVMVTALPPPDDILRPNSRSCVETTVARLDQLLGVSGSPVVSVGGCEYVTGLSPEVLAVYDYSGAFGPDHPYPVQVIILDPAEMGDMRMVDRMDFGICRVAYTGGAVVKTPEYERDKTLQRFTLCREPRSAEDVDRARRRFDRLSEKYPGWIFVNPYA
;
A
#
# COMPACT_ATOMS: atom_id res chain seq x y z
N MET A 1 -2.66 -2.47 18.69
CA MET A 1 -1.30 -2.94 18.32
C MET A 1 -0.31 -1.85 18.65
N GLN A 2 0.89 -2.22 19.10
CA GLN A 2 2.00 -1.29 19.27
C GLN A 2 2.86 -1.33 18.00
N LEU A 3 3.16 -0.17 17.42
CA LEU A 3 4.03 -0.08 16.26
C LEU A 3 5.51 -0.03 16.70
N PRO A 4 6.43 -0.61 15.91
CA PRO A 4 7.85 -0.34 16.06
C PRO A 4 8.13 1.15 15.92
N VAL A 5 8.97 1.71 16.79
CA VAL A 5 9.34 3.14 16.79
C VAL A 5 9.86 3.56 15.40
N ILE A 6 10.69 2.73 14.78
CA ILE A 6 11.25 3.01 13.46
C ILE A 6 10.18 3.14 12.35
N TRP A 7 9.02 2.48 12.48
CA TRP A 7 7.92 2.65 11.52
C TRP A 7 7.25 4.01 11.70
N THR A 8 7.10 4.44 12.96
CA THR A 8 6.53 5.76 13.27
C THR A 8 7.47 6.87 12.82
N GLU A 9 8.78 6.71 13.01
CA GLU A 9 9.81 7.66 12.54
C GLU A 9 9.88 7.72 11.01
N THR A 10 9.77 6.59 10.31
CA THR A 10 9.67 6.54 8.84
C THR A 10 8.55 7.43 8.33
N LEU A 11 7.36 7.34 8.95
CA LEU A 11 6.21 8.14 8.53
C LEU A 11 6.35 9.61 8.94
N HIS A 12 6.81 9.90 10.17
CA HIS A 12 7.05 11.26 10.63
C HIS A 12 8.06 12.00 9.75
N ARG A 13 9.14 11.33 9.33
CA ARG A 13 10.13 11.92 8.41
C ARG A 13 9.54 12.34 7.06
N LEU A 14 8.53 11.62 6.56
CA LEU A 14 7.81 11.99 5.34
C LEU A 14 6.86 13.17 5.60
N HIS A 15 6.12 13.14 6.71
CA HIS A 15 5.21 14.21 7.11
C HIS A 15 5.93 15.53 7.38
N ASP A 16 7.07 15.50 8.06
CA ASP A 16 7.92 16.68 8.34
C ASP A 16 8.42 17.35 7.06
N LYS A 17 8.45 16.61 5.96
CA LYS A 17 8.84 17.09 4.62
C LYS A 17 7.63 17.47 3.75
N GLY A 18 6.43 17.47 4.33
CA GLY A 18 5.18 17.82 3.67
C GLY A 18 4.63 16.73 2.73
N VAL A 19 5.07 15.48 2.86
CA VAL A 19 4.56 14.36 2.06
C VAL A 19 3.32 13.79 2.74
N ALA A 20 2.18 13.80 2.05
CA ALA A 20 0.98 13.09 2.49
C ALA A 20 1.19 11.58 2.33
N ALA A 21 1.54 10.91 3.43
CA ALA A 21 1.86 9.49 3.45
C ALA A 21 1.08 8.75 4.53
N VAL A 22 0.80 7.46 4.31
CA VAL A 22 0.27 6.54 5.32
C VAL A 22 0.99 5.19 5.22
N ILE A 23 1.16 4.47 6.33
CA ILE A 23 1.53 3.05 6.27
C ILE A 23 0.23 2.25 6.25
N ALA A 24 0.05 1.31 5.33
CA ALA A 24 -1.22 0.59 5.24
C ALA A 24 -1.07 -0.86 4.76
N GLY A 25 -2.12 -1.66 4.90
CA GLY A 25 -2.20 -2.96 4.23
C GLY A 25 -1.39 -4.07 4.90
N GLY A 26 -0.53 -4.73 4.11
CA GLY A 26 0.01 -6.05 4.43
C GLY A 26 0.95 -6.05 5.63
N CYS A 27 1.82 -5.04 5.71
CA CYS A 27 2.78 -4.90 6.80
C CYS A 27 2.12 -4.78 8.19
N LEU A 28 1.05 -3.97 8.30
CA LEU A 28 0.31 -3.77 9.55
C LEU A 28 -0.52 -5.00 9.93
N ARG A 29 -1.14 -5.65 8.93
CA ARG A 29 -1.82 -6.93 9.12
C ARG A 29 -0.87 -7.97 9.71
N ASP A 30 0.28 -8.16 9.07
CA ASP A 30 1.24 -9.18 9.47
C ASP A 30 1.77 -8.90 10.87
N LEU A 31 2.07 -7.64 11.20
CA LEU A 31 2.46 -7.20 12.54
C LEU A 31 1.39 -7.54 13.60
N ASP A 32 0.14 -7.15 13.39
CA ASP A 32 -0.95 -7.34 14.37
C ASP A 32 -1.41 -8.80 14.54
N ASN A 33 -0.98 -9.68 13.64
CA ASN A 33 -1.24 -11.12 13.68
C ASN A 33 0.02 -11.95 13.99
N GLY A 34 1.14 -11.31 14.35
CA GLY A 34 2.38 -12.01 14.69
C GLY A 34 2.96 -12.83 13.53
N ARG A 35 2.78 -12.37 12.29
CA ARG A 35 3.28 -13.03 11.08
C ARG A 35 4.56 -12.35 10.55
N PRO A 36 5.40 -13.08 9.80
CA PRO A 36 6.58 -12.50 9.19
C PRO A 36 6.25 -11.35 8.24
N ILE A 37 6.78 -10.16 8.55
CA ILE A 37 6.71 -8.97 7.72
C ILE A 37 7.78 -9.08 6.62
N LYS A 38 7.40 -8.74 5.38
CA LYS A 38 8.30 -8.79 4.23
C LYS A 38 8.87 -7.40 3.92
N ASP A 39 7.99 -6.41 3.86
CA ASP A 39 8.21 -5.03 3.46
C ASP A 39 7.30 -4.11 4.29
N ILE A 40 7.65 -2.83 4.39
CA ILE A 40 6.75 -1.77 4.87
C ILE A 40 6.15 -1.09 3.65
N ASP A 41 4.84 -1.19 3.52
CA ASP A 41 4.09 -0.48 2.49
C ASP A 41 3.80 0.95 2.99
N VAL A 42 4.38 1.94 2.31
CA VAL A 42 4.12 3.37 2.51
C VAL A 42 3.39 3.91 1.30
N MET A 43 2.24 4.52 1.52
CA MET A 43 1.33 4.92 0.47
C MET A 43 1.34 6.43 0.35
N VAL A 44 1.58 6.94 -0.86
CA VAL A 44 1.77 8.37 -1.13
C VAL A 44 0.86 8.80 -2.27
N THR A 45 0.24 9.98 -2.14
CA THR A 45 -0.52 10.59 -3.23
C THR A 45 0.41 11.07 -4.32
N ALA A 46 0.13 10.74 -5.57
CA ALA A 46 0.90 11.30 -6.67
C ALA A 46 0.73 12.84 -6.71
N LEU A 47 1.83 13.52 -7.00
CA LEU A 47 1.86 14.98 -7.14
C LEU A 47 1.68 15.34 -8.61
N PRO A 48 0.78 16.27 -8.95
CA PRO A 48 0.71 16.78 -10.31
C PRO A 48 2.00 17.53 -10.66
N PRO A 49 2.48 17.47 -11.92
CA PRO A 49 3.54 18.34 -12.41
C PRO A 49 3.18 19.82 -12.22
N PRO A 50 4.15 20.70 -11.91
CA PRO A 50 3.90 22.13 -11.70
C PRO A 50 3.23 22.82 -12.89
N ASP A 51 3.55 22.37 -14.11
CA ASP A 51 3.13 23.01 -15.36
C ASP A 51 1.83 22.43 -15.96
N ASP A 52 1.28 21.35 -15.40
CA ASP A 52 0.07 20.68 -15.89
C ASP A 52 -0.81 20.20 -14.73
N ILE A 53 -1.28 21.15 -13.93
CA ILE A 53 -2.12 20.87 -12.76
C ILE A 53 -3.54 20.46 -13.17
N LEU A 54 -4.01 20.90 -14.34
CA LEU A 54 -5.41 20.74 -14.74
C LEU A 54 -5.73 19.34 -15.28
N ARG A 55 -4.81 18.69 -16.00
CA ARG A 55 -5.02 17.36 -16.59
C ARG A 55 -3.73 16.53 -16.61
N PRO A 56 -3.11 16.33 -15.45
CA PRO A 56 -1.86 15.60 -15.40
C PRO A 56 -2.10 14.15 -15.81
N ASN A 57 -1.22 13.61 -16.66
CA ASN A 57 -1.24 12.18 -16.94
C ASN A 57 -0.52 11.41 -15.80
N SER A 58 -0.90 10.15 -15.59
CA SER A 58 -0.39 9.35 -14.47
C SER A 58 1.14 9.23 -14.48
N ARG A 59 1.77 9.20 -15.66
CA ARG A 59 3.23 9.10 -15.79
C ARG A 59 3.92 10.36 -15.27
N SER A 60 3.49 11.54 -15.70
CA SER A 60 4.07 12.80 -15.22
C SER A 60 3.84 13.01 -13.73
N CYS A 61 2.70 12.54 -13.20
CA CYS A 61 2.45 12.50 -11.77
C CYS A 61 3.48 11.62 -11.02
N VAL A 62 3.72 10.40 -11.50
CA VAL A 62 4.73 9.50 -10.90
C VAL A 62 6.12 10.11 -10.97
N GLU A 63 6.54 10.61 -12.13
CA GLU A 63 7.86 11.22 -12.32
C GLU A 63 8.06 12.43 -11.39
N THR A 64 7.04 13.29 -11.26
CA THR A 64 7.07 14.44 -10.34
C THR A 64 7.15 13.98 -8.88
N THR A 65 6.38 12.96 -8.51
CA THR A 65 6.37 12.40 -7.15
C THR A 65 7.72 11.81 -6.77
N VAL A 66 8.30 10.99 -7.66
CA VAL A 66 9.61 10.37 -7.46
C VAL A 66 10.71 11.43 -7.38
N ALA A 67 10.74 12.40 -8.29
CA ALA A 67 11.72 13.48 -8.24
C ALA A 67 11.63 14.27 -6.93
N ARG A 68 10.41 14.50 -6.43
CA ARG A 68 10.20 15.15 -5.14
C ARG A 68 10.67 14.29 -3.97
N LEU A 69 10.34 13.00 -3.95
CA LEU A 69 10.77 12.07 -2.91
C LEU A 69 12.30 11.93 -2.88
N ASP A 70 12.94 11.81 -4.05
CA ASP A 70 14.38 11.72 -4.19
C ASP A 70 15.08 12.95 -3.60
N GLN A 71 14.59 14.15 -3.96
CA GLN A 71 15.07 15.42 -3.41
C GLN A 71 14.91 15.46 -1.89
N LEU A 72 13.74 15.06 -1.38
CA LEU A 72 13.39 15.15 0.03
C LEU A 72 14.16 14.14 0.89
N LEU A 73 14.37 12.94 0.38
CA LEU A 73 15.01 11.84 1.10
C LEU A 73 16.54 11.81 0.90
N GLY A 74 17.05 12.49 -0.13
CA GLY A 74 18.47 12.55 -0.44
C GLY A 74 19.03 11.27 -1.05
N VAL A 75 18.15 10.37 -1.52
CA VAL A 75 18.50 9.10 -2.17
C VAL A 75 17.52 8.85 -3.31
N SER A 76 17.97 8.18 -4.37
CA SER A 76 17.08 7.79 -5.46
C SER A 76 16.34 6.49 -5.15
N GLY A 77 15.02 6.52 -5.33
CA GLY A 77 14.19 5.33 -5.25
C GLY A 77 14.48 4.36 -6.40
N SER A 78 14.46 3.06 -6.12
CA SER A 78 14.59 2.03 -7.15
C SER A 78 13.21 1.54 -7.59
N PRO A 79 12.87 1.53 -8.89
CA PRO A 79 11.56 1.05 -9.33
C PRO A 79 11.43 -0.45 -9.04
N VAL A 80 10.39 -0.83 -8.30
CA VAL A 80 9.99 -2.23 -8.09
C VAL A 80 8.95 -2.62 -9.14
N VAL A 81 8.00 -1.70 -9.40
CA VAL A 81 7.04 -1.78 -10.49
C VAL A 81 6.75 -0.36 -10.99
N SER A 82 6.84 -0.10 -12.31
CA SER A 82 6.46 1.19 -12.90
C SER A 82 5.45 1.02 -14.03
N VAL A 83 4.41 1.86 -14.04
CA VAL A 83 3.45 1.94 -15.15
C VAL A 83 3.92 3.03 -16.11
N GLY A 84 4.59 2.63 -17.19
CA GLY A 84 5.19 3.58 -18.14
C GLY A 84 5.61 3.02 -19.50
N GLY A 85 5.12 1.83 -19.85
CA GLY A 85 5.34 1.22 -21.16
C GLY A 85 4.65 -0.14 -21.28
N CYS A 86 3.35 -0.13 -21.53
CA CYS A 86 2.51 -1.27 -21.96
C CYS A 86 2.94 -2.68 -21.54
N GLU A 87 2.63 -3.03 -20.30
CA GLU A 87 1.76 -4.15 -19.96
C GLU A 87 1.26 -3.81 -18.56
N TYR A 88 -0.05 -3.92 -18.31
CA TYR A 88 -0.49 -4.02 -16.92
C TYR A 88 0.39 -5.11 -16.31
N VAL A 89 1.24 -4.79 -15.33
CA VAL A 89 1.77 -5.85 -14.49
C VAL A 89 0.52 -6.49 -13.91
N THR A 90 0.15 -7.64 -14.46
CA THR A 90 -1.11 -8.32 -14.22
C THR A 90 -1.20 -8.57 -12.72
N GLY A 91 -1.93 -7.73 -11.99
CA GLY A 91 -1.95 -7.83 -10.53
C GLY A 91 -2.06 -6.54 -9.74
N LEU A 92 -1.65 -5.38 -10.27
CA LEU A 92 -1.84 -4.11 -9.57
C LEU A 92 -3.26 -3.57 -9.75
N SER A 93 -3.81 -3.01 -8.68
CA SER A 93 -5.12 -2.34 -8.73
C SER A 93 -5.01 -1.04 -9.54
N PRO A 94 -6.06 -0.59 -10.26
CA PRO A 94 -6.03 0.60 -11.13
C PRO A 94 -5.57 1.89 -10.45
N GLU A 95 -5.74 1.99 -9.14
CA GLU A 95 -5.31 3.11 -8.30
C GLU A 95 -3.80 3.19 -8.04
N VAL A 96 -3.04 2.10 -8.23
CA VAL A 96 -1.60 2.08 -8.00
C VAL A 96 -0.88 2.48 -9.28
N LEU A 97 -0.21 3.63 -9.26
CA LEU A 97 0.52 4.15 -10.41
C LEU A 97 1.96 3.62 -10.48
N ALA A 98 2.61 3.42 -9.34
CA ALA A 98 3.96 2.85 -9.26
C ALA A 98 4.32 2.35 -7.86
N VAL A 99 5.35 1.53 -7.77
CA VAL A 99 5.97 1.08 -6.52
C VAL A 99 7.48 1.26 -6.61
N TYR A 100 8.05 1.96 -5.64
CA TYR A 100 9.48 2.23 -5.53
C TYR A 100 10.04 1.75 -4.21
N ASP A 101 11.25 1.19 -4.22
CA ASP A 101 12.01 0.87 -3.02
C ASP A 101 12.83 2.10 -2.59
N TYR A 102 12.61 2.53 -1.35
CA TYR A 102 13.32 3.63 -0.69
C TYR A 102 14.05 3.13 0.57
N SER A 103 14.40 1.85 0.64
CA SER A 103 15.05 1.26 1.82
C SER A 103 16.34 2.00 2.20
N GLY A 104 17.11 2.46 1.21
CA GLY A 104 18.32 3.26 1.42
C GLY A 104 18.08 4.63 2.08
N ALA A 105 16.84 5.13 2.11
CA ALA A 105 16.51 6.42 2.71
C ALA A 105 16.44 6.35 4.24
N PHE A 106 16.10 5.19 4.81
CA PHE A 106 15.72 5.04 6.23
C PHE A 106 16.82 4.43 7.10
N GLY A 107 18.06 4.37 6.59
CA GLY A 107 19.24 3.93 7.32
C GLY A 107 19.45 2.41 7.28
N PRO A 108 20.67 1.94 7.59
CA PRO A 108 21.03 0.52 7.50
C PRO A 108 20.35 -0.35 8.57
N ASP A 109 19.91 0.25 9.67
CA ASP A 109 19.26 -0.44 10.79
C ASP A 109 17.75 -0.65 10.55
N HIS A 110 17.22 -0.17 9.43
CA HIS A 110 15.82 -0.37 9.09
C HIS A 110 15.57 -1.85 8.75
N PRO A 111 14.76 -2.59 9.55
CA PRO A 111 14.74 -4.06 9.53
C PRO A 111 14.03 -4.66 8.31
N TYR A 112 13.30 -3.84 7.56
CA TYR A 112 12.51 -4.26 6.41
C TYR A 112 12.71 -3.30 5.24
N PRO A 113 12.59 -3.77 3.98
CA PRO A 113 12.50 -2.87 2.84
C PRO A 113 11.33 -1.89 3.00
N VAL A 114 11.51 -0.64 2.57
CA VAL A 114 10.45 0.38 2.55
C VAL A 114 10.00 0.60 1.12
N GLN A 115 8.77 0.17 0.81
CA GLN A 115 8.17 0.36 -0.50
C GLN A 115 7.23 1.55 -0.46
N VAL A 116 7.50 2.55 -1.30
CA VAL A 116 6.60 3.67 -1.56
C VAL A 116 5.67 3.32 -2.73
N ILE A 117 4.39 3.18 -2.43
CA ILE A 117 3.30 2.91 -3.36
C ILE A 117 2.65 4.24 -3.71
N ILE A 118 2.85 4.67 -4.95
CA ILE A 118 2.32 5.94 -5.47
C ILE A 118 0.92 5.68 -6.01
N LEU A 119 -0.06 6.40 -5.45
CA LEU A 119 -1.47 6.26 -5.78
C LEU A 119 -1.97 7.41 -6.65
N ASP A 120 -2.99 7.13 -7.45
CA ASP A 120 -3.75 8.15 -8.15
C ASP A 120 -4.31 9.19 -7.16
N PRO A 121 -4.16 10.50 -7.43
CA PRO A 121 -4.68 11.57 -6.57
C PRO A 121 -6.17 11.45 -6.24
N ALA A 122 -6.97 10.89 -7.15
CA ALA A 122 -8.40 10.66 -6.94
C ALA A 122 -8.70 9.67 -5.79
N GLU A 123 -7.69 8.92 -5.34
CA GLU A 123 -7.84 7.76 -4.45
C GLU A 123 -7.39 8.01 -3.01
N MET A 124 -6.65 9.10 -2.75
CA MET A 124 -6.08 9.41 -1.43
C MET A 124 -6.96 10.29 -0.53
N GLY A 125 -8.13 10.74 -0.99
CA GLY A 125 -9.08 11.47 -0.13
C GLY A 125 -9.66 10.58 0.97
N ASP A 126 -9.81 11.11 2.20
CA ASP A 126 -10.55 10.54 3.34
C ASP A 126 -10.39 9.02 3.59
N MET A 127 -9.17 8.49 3.65
CA MET A 127 -8.92 7.07 3.93
C MET A 127 -9.50 6.08 2.90
N ARG A 128 -10.03 6.55 1.76
CA ARG A 128 -10.63 5.72 0.70
C ARG A 128 -9.70 4.61 0.23
N MET A 129 -8.39 4.85 0.26
CA MET A 129 -7.40 3.80 0.03
C MET A 129 -7.65 2.53 0.84
N VAL A 130 -7.92 2.67 2.15
CA VAL A 130 -8.05 1.52 3.05
C VAL A 130 -9.28 0.71 2.65
N ASP A 131 -10.35 1.39 2.26
CA ASP A 131 -11.57 0.77 1.75
C ASP A 131 -11.35 0.08 0.38
N ARG A 132 -10.32 0.44 -0.37
CA ARG A 132 -10.02 -0.15 -1.67
C ARG A 132 -9.13 -1.39 -1.63
N MET A 133 -8.63 -1.77 -0.45
CA MET A 133 -7.88 -3.01 -0.28
C MET A 133 -8.76 -4.22 -0.62
N ASP A 134 -8.16 -5.21 -1.31
CA ASP A 134 -8.89 -6.39 -1.81
C ASP A 134 -9.57 -7.17 -0.67
N PHE A 135 -8.87 -7.37 0.46
CA PHE A 135 -9.34 -8.17 1.59
C PHE A 135 -9.63 -7.33 2.83
N GLY A 136 -10.66 -7.73 3.59
CA GLY A 136 -11.03 -7.10 4.86
C GLY A 136 -9.86 -7.07 5.84
N ILE A 137 -9.14 -8.19 5.96
CA ILE A 137 -7.93 -8.30 6.80
C ILE A 137 -6.77 -7.37 6.39
N CYS A 138 -6.83 -6.75 5.21
CA CYS A 138 -5.85 -5.75 4.76
C CYS A 138 -6.33 -4.30 5.01
N ARG A 139 -7.55 -4.08 5.51
CA ARG A 139 -8.13 -2.75 5.73
C ARG A 139 -7.67 -2.14 7.07
N VAL A 140 -6.37 -1.91 7.17
CA VAL A 140 -5.71 -1.31 8.32
C VAL A 140 -4.67 -0.30 7.85
N ALA A 141 -4.56 0.83 8.54
CA ALA A 141 -3.61 1.89 8.22
C ALA A 141 -3.10 2.60 9.48
N TYR A 142 -1.93 3.21 9.38
CA TYR A 142 -1.35 4.12 10.36
C TYR A 142 -1.14 5.48 9.70
N THR A 143 -1.78 6.50 10.28
CA THR A 143 -1.84 7.86 9.72
C THR A 143 -0.82 8.82 10.32
N GLY A 144 0.13 8.32 11.12
CA GLY A 144 1.12 9.16 11.83
C GLY A 144 0.73 9.52 13.27
N GLY A 145 -0.55 9.33 13.63
CA GLY A 145 -1.03 9.50 15.00
C GLY A 145 -1.70 8.26 15.59
N ALA A 146 -2.49 7.54 14.78
CA ALA A 146 -3.23 6.37 15.24
C ALA A 146 -3.25 5.27 14.18
N VAL A 147 -3.36 4.02 14.65
CA VAL A 147 -3.72 2.90 13.79
C VAL A 147 -5.24 2.88 13.65
N VAL A 148 -5.72 2.99 12.42
CA VAL A 148 -7.12 2.87 12.04
C VAL A 148 -7.36 1.47 11.49
N LYS A 149 -8.37 0.80 12.02
CA LYS A 149 -8.83 -0.52 11.58
C LYS A 149 -10.30 -0.43 11.20
N THR A 150 -10.66 -0.96 10.05
CA THR A 150 -12.06 -0.95 9.64
C THR A 150 -12.84 -2.11 10.31
N PRO A 151 -14.18 -2.07 10.32
CA PRO A 151 -14.99 -3.20 10.79
C PRO A 151 -14.70 -4.51 10.05
N GLU A 152 -14.38 -4.45 8.74
CA GLU A 152 -14.01 -5.63 7.96
C GLU A 152 -12.70 -6.25 8.44
N TYR A 153 -11.73 -5.43 8.83
CA TYR A 153 -10.48 -5.91 9.41
C TYR A 153 -10.73 -6.71 10.69
N GLU A 154 -11.48 -6.13 11.63
CA GLU A 154 -11.74 -6.79 12.92
C GLU A 154 -12.56 -8.06 12.76
N ARG A 155 -13.54 -8.05 11.85
CA ARG A 155 -14.32 -9.24 11.50
C ARG A 155 -13.44 -10.34 10.92
N ASP A 156 -12.65 -10.03 9.89
CA ASP A 156 -11.83 -11.01 9.20
C ASP A 156 -10.73 -11.56 10.12
N LYS A 157 -10.18 -10.73 11.02
CA LYS A 157 -9.22 -11.16 12.04
C LYS A 157 -9.86 -12.16 13.01
N THR A 158 -11.04 -11.81 13.53
CA THR A 158 -11.77 -12.64 14.49
C THR A 158 -12.19 -13.98 13.88
N LEU A 159 -12.63 -13.96 12.62
CA LEU A 159 -13.13 -15.15 11.93
C LEU A 159 -12.05 -15.92 11.16
N GLN A 160 -10.81 -15.44 11.17
CA GLN A 160 -9.66 -15.99 10.44
C GLN A 160 -9.94 -16.17 8.94
N ARG A 161 -10.31 -15.08 8.27
CA ARG A 161 -10.70 -15.09 6.85
C ARG A 161 -9.99 -14.03 6.04
N PHE A 162 -9.89 -14.29 4.74
CA PHE A 162 -9.60 -13.32 3.71
C PHE A 162 -10.88 -13.09 2.92
N THR A 163 -11.71 -12.14 3.38
CA THR A 163 -12.98 -11.82 2.72
C THR A 163 -12.73 -10.78 1.64
N LEU A 164 -13.07 -11.10 0.39
CA LEU A 164 -13.05 -10.13 -0.71
C LEU A 164 -14.05 -9.02 -0.41
N CYS A 165 -13.57 -7.78 -0.36
CA CYS A 165 -14.40 -6.63 0.02
C CYS A 165 -14.74 -5.70 -1.15
N ARG A 166 -14.29 -6.04 -2.36
CA ARG A 166 -14.65 -5.36 -3.61
C ARG A 166 -15.37 -6.34 -4.51
N GLU A 167 -16.48 -5.88 -5.06
CA GLU A 167 -17.20 -6.63 -6.08
C GLU A 167 -16.27 -6.81 -7.30
N PRO A 168 -15.97 -8.06 -7.69
CA PRO A 168 -15.18 -8.32 -8.89
C PRO A 168 -15.90 -7.79 -10.13
N ARG A 169 -15.16 -7.14 -11.03
CA ARG A 169 -15.74 -6.69 -12.32
C ARG A 169 -15.65 -7.78 -13.40
N SER A 170 -14.84 -8.80 -13.14
CA SER A 170 -14.60 -9.93 -14.04
C SER A 170 -14.19 -11.17 -13.25
N ALA A 171 -14.20 -12.33 -13.91
CA ALA A 171 -13.62 -13.55 -13.34
C ALA A 171 -12.12 -13.39 -13.05
N GLU A 172 -11.41 -12.61 -13.86
CA GLU A 172 -9.98 -12.34 -13.68
C GLU A 172 -9.68 -11.59 -12.36
N ASP A 173 -10.58 -10.71 -11.92
CA ASP A 173 -10.48 -10.04 -10.61
C ASP A 173 -10.54 -11.05 -9.46
N VAL A 174 -11.44 -12.05 -9.56
CA VAL A 174 -11.55 -13.14 -8.58
C VAL A 174 -10.29 -14.00 -8.60
N ASP A 175 -9.79 -14.37 -9.78
CA ASP A 175 -8.59 -15.18 -9.91
C ASP A 175 -7.34 -14.46 -9.38
N ARG A 176 -7.25 -13.13 -9.60
CA ARG A 176 -6.19 -12.30 -9.02
C ARG A 176 -6.24 -12.32 -7.49
N ALA A 177 -7.43 -12.14 -6.91
CA ALA A 177 -7.61 -12.22 -5.47
C ALA A 177 -7.28 -13.62 -4.94
N ARG A 178 -7.71 -14.69 -5.62
CA ARG A 178 -7.36 -16.07 -5.27
C ARG A 178 -5.85 -16.28 -5.25
N ARG A 179 -5.14 -15.92 -6.33
CA ARG A 179 -3.67 -16.04 -6.37
C ARG A 179 -2.99 -15.27 -5.24
N ARG A 180 -3.54 -14.10 -4.85
CA ARG A 180 -3.04 -13.34 -3.69
C ARG A 180 -3.30 -14.07 -2.39
N PHE A 181 -4.47 -14.66 -2.21
CA PHE A 181 -4.78 -15.50 -1.06
C PHE A 181 -3.86 -16.73 -0.99
N ASP A 182 -3.64 -17.44 -2.10
CA ASP A 182 -2.81 -18.65 -2.12
C ASP A 182 -1.40 -18.36 -1.57
N ARG A 183 -0.78 -17.25 -1.98
CA ARG A 183 0.51 -16.78 -1.43
C ARG A 183 0.45 -16.42 0.05
N LEU A 184 -0.68 -15.88 0.52
CA LEU A 184 -0.86 -15.51 1.92
C LEU A 184 -1.19 -16.72 2.80
N SER A 185 -1.84 -17.74 2.25
CA SER A 185 -2.30 -18.92 2.98
C SER A 185 -1.13 -19.68 3.64
N GLU A 186 0.06 -19.65 3.03
CA GLU A 186 1.29 -20.19 3.60
C GLU A 186 1.66 -19.54 4.95
N LYS A 187 1.43 -18.23 5.09
CA LYS A 187 1.68 -17.47 6.33
C LYS A 187 0.52 -17.57 7.33
N TYR A 188 -0.67 -17.92 6.85
CA TYR A 188 -1.93 -17.92 7.61
C TYR A 188 -2.60 -19.31 7.57
N PRO A 189 -1.95 -20.34 8.14
CA PRO A 189 -2.49 -21.69 8.11
C PRO A 189 -3.86 -21.74 8.80
N GLY A 190 -4.82 -22.41 8.14
CA GLY A 190 -6.21 -22.55 8.61
C GLY A 190 -7.13 -21.37 8.27
N TRP A 191 -6.61 -20.27 7.74
CA TRP A 191 -7.45 -19.15 7.30
C TRP A 191 -8.08 -19.45 5.95
N ILE A 192 -9.33 -19.01 5.75
CA ILE A 192 -10.10 -19.31 4.54
C ILE A 192 -10.30 -18.09 3.65
N PHE A 193 -10.38 -18.32 2.34
CA PHE A 193 -10.83 -17.32 1.39
C PHE A 193 -12.36 -17.27 1.32
N VAL A 194 -12.94 -16.08 1.36
CA VAL A 194 -14.38 -15.86 1.19
C VAL A 194 -14.62 -14.87 0.06
N ASN A 195 -15.37 -15.29 -0.95
CA ASN A 195 -15.94 -14.40 -1.96
C ASN A 195 -17.44 -14.24 -1.67
N PRO A 196 -17.91 -13.09 -1.14
CA PRO A 196 -19.32 -12.88 -0.86
C PRO A 196 -20.17 -12.61 -2.11
N TYR A 197 -19.54 -12.50 -3.28
CA TYR A 197 -20.17 -12.22 -4.57
C TYR A 197 -20.30 -13.48 -5.46
N ALA A 198 -19.94 -14.65 -4.93
CA ALA A 198 -20.02 -15.93 -5.63
C ALA A 198 -21.41 -16.58 -5.53
#